data_AF-L8DJN5-F1
#
_entry.id   AF-L8DJN5-F1
#
_cell.length_a   1.000
_cell.length_b   1.000
_cell.length_c   1.000
_cell.angle_alpha   90.00
_cell.angle_beta   90.00
_cell.angle_gamma   90.00
#
_symmetry.space_group_name_H-M   'P 1'
#
loop_
_entity.id
_entity.type
_entity.pdbx_description
1 polymer ?
#
loop_
_entity_poly.entity_id
_entity_poly.type
_entity_poly.pdbx_seq_one_letter_code
_entity_poly.pdbx_strand_id
1 'polypeptide(L)' 'MPDISRDEVAHLARLSRLALSDAELDEFAGQLDSILHHVKAVA' A
#
# COMPACT_ATOMS: atom_id res chain seq x y z
N MET A 1 -3.63 13.22 -3.65
CA MET A 1 -2.36 12.47 -3.82
C MET A 1 -2.52 11.25 -2.94
N PRO A 2 -2.28 10.03 -3.45
CA PRO A 2 -2.35 8.84 -2.61
C PRO A 2 -1.38 9.02 -1.43
N ASP A 3 -1.82 8.68 -0.24
CA ASP A 3 -0.99 8.82 0.97
C ASP A 3 0.14 7.78 1.00
N ILE A 4 0.03 6.72 0.20
CA ILE A 4 1.05 5.70 0.00
C ILE A 4 1.35 5.55 -1.49
N SER A 5 2.64 5.59 -1.83
CA SER A 5 3.17 5.35 -3.17
C SER A 5 3.55 3.88 -3.39
N ARG A 6 3.60 3.46 -4.66
CA ARG A 6 4.03 2.11 -5.07
C ARG A 6 5.39 1.72 -4.48
N ASP A 7 6.32 2.66 -4.42
CA ASP A 7 7.66 2.46 -3.87
C ASP A 7 7.63 2.17 -2.36
N GLU A 8 6.70 2.79 -1.62
CA GLU A 8 6.49 2.51 -0.19
C GLU A 8 5.92 1.11 0.04
N VAL A 9 4.99 0.66 -0.79
CA VAL A 9 4.46 -0.72 -0.73
C VAL A 9 5.55 -1.73 -1.05
N ALA A 10 6.37 -1.46 -2.08
CA ALA A 10 7.51 -2.29 -2.41
C ALA A 10 8.53 -2.35 -1.26
N HIS A 11 8.76 -1.22 -0.57
CA HIS A 11 9.62 -1.17 0.60
C HIS A 11 9.06 -1.99 1.77
N LEU A 12 7.75 -1.88 2.02
CA LEU A 12 7.05 -2.60 3.09
C LEU A 12 7.01 -4.12 2.82
N ALA A 13 6.85 -4.52 1.56
CA ALA A 13 6.94 -5.91 1.11
C ALA A 13 8.33 -6.51 1.40
N ARG A 14 9.39 -5.75 1.08
CA ARG A 14 10.79 -6.15 1.37
C ARG A 14 11.04 -6.31 2.87
N LEU A 15 10.57 -5.37 3.70
CA LEU A 15 10.69 -5.47 5.16
C LEU A 15 9.94 -6.68 5.73
N SER A 16 8.78 -6.99 5.16
CA SER A 16 7.94 -8.13 5.57
C SER A 16 8.40 -9.47 5.00
N ARG A 17 9.47 -9.49 4.19
CA ARG A 17 9.97 -10.67 3.45
C ARG A 17 8.87 -11.33 2.59
N LEU A 18 7.98 -10.53 2.01
CA LEU A 18 6.97 -10.98 1.07
C LEU A 18 7.51 -10.86 -0.35
N ALA A 19 7.52 -11.97 -1.08
CA ALA A 19 7.86 -12.01 -2.51
C ALA A 19 6.60 -11.66 -3.33
N LEU A 20 6.33 -10.36 -3.44
CA LEU A 20 5.19 -9.85 -4.21
C LEU A 20 5.63 -9.46 -5.62
N SER A 21 4.78 -9.76 -6.59
CA SER A 21 4.91 -9.32 -7.97
C SER A 21 4.51 -7.86 -8.15
N ASP A 22 4.95 -7.24 -9.25
CA ASP A 22 4.65 -5.85 -9.58
C ASP A 22 3.14 -5.54 -9.65
N ALA A 23 2.32 -6.53 -10.04
CA ALA A 23 0.86 -6.40 -10.10
C ALA A 23 0.21 -6.45 -8.71
N GLU A 24 0.71 -7.32 -7.82
CA GLU A 24 0.24 -7.39 -6.44
C GLU A 24 0.60 -6.13 -5.65
N LEU A 25 1.76 -5.52 -5.93
CA LEU A 25 2.16 -4.24 -5.34
C LEU A 25 1.20 -3.11 -5.72
N ASP A 26 0.77 -3.04 -6.98
CA ASP A 26 -0.20 -2.03 -7.44
C ASP A 26 -1.58 -2.24 -6.81
N GLU A 27 -2.03 -3.50 -6.69
CA GLU A 27 -3.29 -3.83 -6.03
C GLU A 27 -3.26 -3.45 -4.54
N PHE A 28 -2.19 -3.83 -3.82
CA PHE A 28 -2.06 -3.52 -2.40
C PHE A 28 -1.89 -2.03 -2.14
N ALA A 29 -1.21 -1.29 -3.01
CA ALA A 29 -1.15 0.17 -2.91
C ALA A 29 -2.54 0.81 -2.95
N GLY A 30 -3.40 0.38 -3.88
CA GLY A 30 -4.77 0.87 -3.97
C GLY A 30 -5.63 0.49 -2.76
N GLN A 31 -5.49 -0.74 -2.26
CA GLN A 31 -6.23 -1.21 -1.07
C GLN A 31 -5.80 -0.45 0.20
N LEU A 32 -4.49 -0.24 0.40
CA LEU A 32 -3.96 0.52 1.53
C LEU A 32 -4.40 1.98 1.51
N ASP A 33 -4.39 2.63 0.34
CA ASP A 33 -4.87 4.00 0.19
C ASP A 33 -6.35 4.13 0.58
N SER A 34 -7.18 3.18 0.16
CA SER A 34 -8.60 3.13 0.53
C SER A 34 -8.82 2.94 2.04
N ILE A 35 -8.05 2.05 2.68
CA ILE A 35 -8.09 1.82 4.14
C ILE A 35 -7.69 3.08 4.89
N LEU A 36 -6.57 3.71 4.51
CA LEU A 36 -6.07 4.93 5.14
C LEU A 36 -7.07 6.08 4.99
N HIS A 37 -7.67 6.23 3.81
CA HIS A 37 -8.71 7.23 3.58
C HIS A 37 -9.94 7.00 4.48
N HIS A 38 -10.37 5.73 4.65
CA HIS A 38 -11.46 5.40 5.57
C HIS A 38 -11.13 5.71 7.03
N VAL A 39 -9.91 5.38 7.48
CA VAL A 39 -9.47 5.68 8.85
C VAL A 39 -9.43 7.19 9.08
N LYS A 40 -8.89 7.96 8.11
CA LYS A 40 -8.89 9.43 8.16
C LYS A 40 -10.30 10.03 8.16
N ALA A 41 -11.29 9.37 7.57
CA ALA A 41 -12.68 9.84 7.59
C ALA A 41 -13.38 9.64 8.94
N VAL A 42 -12.86 8.73 9.78
CA VAL A 42 -13.45 8.38 11.09
C VAL A 42 -12.70 9.05 12.26
N ALA A 43 -11.42 9.39 12.08
CA ALA A 43 -10.57 10.06 13.07
C ALA A 43 -10.66 11.59 12.99
#